data_AF-A0A356ASB6-F1
#
_entry.id   AF-A0A356ASB6-F1
#
_cell.length_a   1.000
_cell.length_b   1.000
_cell.length_c   1.000
_cell.angle_alpha   90.00
_cell.angle_beta   90.00
_cell.angle_gamma   90.00
#
_symmetry.space_group_name_H-M   'P 1'
#
loop_
_entity.id
_entity.type
_entity.pdbx_description
1 polymer ?
#
loop_
_entity_poly.entity_id
_entity_poly.type
_entity_poly.pdbx_seq_one_letter_code
_entity_poly.pdbx_strand_id
1 'polypeptide(L)'
;FKRLGFAGMVEVALFADILTLKEALEFNQNIVTESDYQLTSCCCPIWIAMIRKVYHELMPHMPGAVSPMVACGRSIKHLYPGAVTMFIGPCIAKKAEAREADVSDSTDFVLTFQEMRDIFECAGIDPASLPEDERDHSSRAGRIYARSGGVSEAVKSTVERISPNRPITVRSSQADGVPACKAMINDLLAGKNHANFLEGMGCVGGCVGGPRAMIPREEGRGNVNRYGEEAVYPTPIDNPYVIELLHRLGFDTVEQLLENSDIFTRIF
;
A
#
# COMPACT_ATOMS: atom_id res chain seq x y z
N PHE A 1 12.64 16.29 -9.40
CA PHE A 1 13.56 15.55 -8.50
C PHE A 1 15.01 15.51 -8.99
N LYS A 2 15.32 15.07 -10.21
CA LYS A 2 16.70 15.08 -10.74
C LYS A 2 17.42 16.44 -10.60
N ARG A 3 16.72 17.56 -10.90
CA ARG A 3 17.23 18.93 -10.70
C ARG A 3 17.56 19.30 -9.25
N LEU A 4 16.95 18.63 -8.27
CA LEU A 4 17.26 18.78 -6.84
C LEU A 4 18.43 17.88 -6.39
N GLY A 5 19.02 17.09 -7.30
CA GLY A 5 20.16 16.20 -7.01
C GLY A 5 19.81 14.76 -6.65
N PHE A 6 18.54 14.35 -6.73
CA PHE A 6 18.16 12.94 -6.50
C PHE A 6 18.70 12.04 -7.62
N ALA A 7 19.36 10.95 -7.23
CA ALA A 7 19.91 9.96 -8.17
C ALA A 7 18.82 9.12 -8.87
N GLY A 8 17.66 8.94 -8.23
CA GLY A 8 16.57 8.14 -8.75
C GLY A 8 15.23 8.49 -8.12
N MET A 9 14.16 8.02 -8.75
CA MET A 9 12.79 8.12 -8.28
C MET A 9 12.07 6.82 -8.60
N VAL A 10 11.46 6.18 -7.61
CA VAL A 10 10.68 4.96 -7.82
C VAL A 10 9.27 5.21 -7.35
N GLU A 11 8.32 4.82 -8.19
CA GLU A 11 6.91 4.93 -7.85
C GLU A 11 6.54 3.87 -6.80
N VAL A 12 5.90 4.31 -5.71
CA VAL A 12 5.52 3.43 -4.61
C VAL A 12 4.37 2.47 -5.01
N ALA A 13 3.62 2.79 -6.08
CA ALA A 13 2.58 1.91 -6.62
C ALA A 13 3.13 0.54 -7.06
N LEU A 14 4.38 0.46 -7.54
CA LEU A 14 5.03 -0.82 -7.86
C LEU A 14 5.19 -1.73 -6.63
N PHE A 15 5.36 -1.14 -5.44
CA PHE A 15 5.42 -1.91 -4.19
C PHE A 15 4.03 -2.18 -3.61
N ALA A 16 3.04 -1.36 -3.94
CA ALA A 16 1.64 -1.69 -3.71
C ALA A 16 1.21 -2.91 -4.54
N ASP A 17 1.72 -3.07 -5.77
CA ASP A 17 1.54 -4.28 -6.57
C ASP A 17 2.11 -5.52 -5.88
N ILE A 18 3.37 -5.48 -5.43
CA ILE A 18 4.00 -6.61 -4.73
C ILE A 18 3.22 -6.97 -3.46
N LEU A 19 2.82 -5.98 -2.67
CA LEU A 19 2.03 -6.21 -1.46
C LEU A 19 0.62 -6.70 -1.77
N THR A 20 -0.01 -6.25 -2.86
CA THR A 20 -1.28 -6.80 -3.33
C THR A 20 -1.14 -8.28 -3.65
N LEU A 21 -0.06 -8.67 -4.32
CA LEU A 21 0.21 -10.08 -4.63
C LEU A 21 0.43 -10.90 -3.36
N LYS A 22 1.20 -10.38 -2.41
CA LYS A 22 1.40 -11.00 -1.10
C LYS A 22 0.08 -11.17 -0.34
N GLU A 23 -0.72 -10.12 -0.23
CA GLU A 23 -2.00 -10.17 0.47
C GLU A 23 -3.02 -11.10 -0.21
N ALA A 24 -2.98 -11.20 -1.55
CA ALA A 24 -3.78 -12.15 -2.30
C ALA A 24 -3.38 -13.61 -2.00
N LEU A 25 -2.08 -13.89 -1.91
CA LEU A 25 -1.57 -15.21 -1.51
C LEU A 25 -1.92 -15.53 -0.05
N GLU A 26 -1.79 -14.56 0.85
CA GLU A 26 -2.17 -14.71 2.26
C GLU A 26 -3.68 -14.95 2.42
N PHE A 27 -4.51 -14.21 1.68
CA PHE A 27 -5.95 -14.46 1.64
C PHE A 27 -6.24 -15.89 1.17
N ASN A 28 -5.50 -16.36 0.14
CA ASN A 28 -5.69 -17.71 -0.37
C ASN A 28 -5.33 -18.79 0.65
N GLN A 29 -4.28 -18.56 1.43
CA GLN A 29 -3.81 -19.46 2.50
C GLN A 29 -4.72 -19.42 3.74
N ASN A 30 -5.17 -18.24 4.15
CA ASN A 30 -5.83 -18.02 5.43
C ASN A 30 -7.34 -18.21 5.39
N ILE A 31 -7.98 -17.96 4.23
CA ILE A 31 -9.44 -18.02 4.10
C ILE A 31 -9.85 -19.35 3.48
N VAL A 32 -10.09 -20.33 4.36
CA VAL A 32 -10.42 -21.72 4.01
C VAL A 32 -11.88 -22.05 4.29
N THR A 33 -12.49 -21.37 5.27
CA THR A 33 -13.89 -21.53 5.71
C THR A 33 -14.67 -20.22 5.63
N GLU A 34 -16.00 -20.30 5.58
CA GLU A 34 -16.87 -19.12 5.48
C GLU A 34 -16.83 -18.22 6.74
N SER A 35 -16.32 -18.74 7.86
CA SER A 35 -16.10 -17.98 9.09
C SER A 35 -14.77 -17.23 9.13
N ASP A 36 -13.83 -17.57 8.25
CA ASP A 36 -12.52 -16.93 8.23
C ASP A 36 -12.62 -15.52 7.65
N TYR A 37 -11.84 -14.60 8.22
CA TYR A 37 -11.71 -13.24 7.71
C TYR A 37 -10.31 -12.71 7.96
N GLN A 38 -9.93 -11.73 7.13
CA GLN A 38 -8.64 -11.06 7.18
C GLN A 38 -8.85 -9.53 7.24
N LEU A 39 -8.12 -8.88 8.13
CA LEU A 39 -7.97 -7.43 8.13
C LEU A 39 -6.83 -7.05 7.17
N THR A 40 -7.06 -6.06 6.31
CA THR A 40 -6.07 -5.56 5.34
C THR A 40 -5.70 -4.09 5.66
N SER A 41 -5.15 -3.35 4.69
CA SER A 41 -4.68 -1.98 4.82
C SER A 41 -3.61 -1.82 5.89
N CYS A 42 -2.71 -2.80 5.96
CA CYS A 42 -1.46 -2.73 6.74
C CYS A 42 -0.60 -1.52 6.30
N CYS A 43 -0.95 -0.88 5.20
CA CYS A 43 -0.33 0.36 4.75
C CYS A 43 -0.79 1.62 5.49
N CYS A 44 -1.87 1.60 6.28
CA CYS A 44 -2.39 2.76 7.01
C CYS A 44 -1.98 2.74 8.50
N PRO A 45 -1.04 3.59 8.96
CA PRO A 45 -0.57 3.56 10.34
C PRO A 45 -1.66 3.83 11.38
N ILE A 46 -2.65 4.65 11.03
CA ILE A 46 -3.77 4.99 11.91
C ILE A 46 -4.68 3.77 12.13
N TRP A 47 -4.92 2.99 11.08
CA TRP A 47 -5.70 1.75 11.15
C TRP A 47 -4.98 0.71 12.00
N ILE A 48 -3.71 0.42 11.71
CA ILE A 48 -2.89 -0.51 12.51
C ILE A 48 -2.86 -0.08 13.98
N ALA A 49 -2.58 1.20 14.25
CA ALA A 49 -2.50 1.68 15.62
C ALA A 49 -3.84 1.54 16.36
N MET A 50 -4.97 1.70 15.66
CA MET A 50 -6.29 1.49 16.25
C MET A 50 -6.52 0.02 16.59
N ILE A 51 -6.22 -0.90 15.67
CA ILE A 51 -6.37 -2.34 15.93
C ILE A 51 -5.44 -2.75 17.08
N ARG A 52 -4.15 -2.42 17.04
CA ARG A 52 -3.18 -2.76 18.10
C ARG A 52 -3.57 -2.25 19.49
N LYS A 53 -4.14 -1.05 19.60
CA LYS A 53 -4.40 -0.39 20.89
C LYS A 53 -5.80 -0.62 21.44
N VAL A 54 -6.80 -0.78 20.56
CA VAL A 54 -8.22 -0.81 20.95
C VAL A 54 -8.84 -2.18 20.70
N TYR A 55 -8.40 -2.88 19.66
CA TYR A 55 -8.97 -4.16 19.21
C TYR A 55 -7.86 -5.23 19.07
N HIS A 56 -6.97 -5.27 20.06
CA HIS A 56 -5.75 -6.09 20.05
C HIS A 56 -6.02 -7.59 19.79
N GLU A 57 -7.20 -8.07 20.20
CA GLU A 57 -7.70 -9.42 19.96
C GLU A 57 -7.85 -9.76 18.47
N LEU A 58 -7.94 -8.75 17.59
CA LEU A 58 -8.03 -8.90 16.15
C LEU A 58 -6.67 -8.91 15.45
N MET A 59 -5.56 -8.66 16.15
CA MET A 59 -4.22 -8.69 15.56
C MET A 59 -3.87 -10.01 14.85
N PRO A 60 -4.27 -11.20 15.33
CA PRO A 60 -4.03 -12.45 14.61
C PRO A 60 -4.71 -12.52 13.24
N HIS A 61 -5.74 -11.70 12.99
CA HIS A 61 -6.43 -11.62 11.70
C HIS A 61 -5.82 -10.59 10.74
N MET A 62 -4.77 -9.86 11.16
CA MET A 62 -4.07 -8.88 10.35
C MET A 62 -2.72 -9.46 9.88
N PRO A 63 -2.50 -9.66 8.57
CA PRO A 63 -1.22 -10.14 8.07
C PRO A 63 -0.10 -9.16 8.39
N GLY A 64 1.09 -9.71 8.65
CA GLY A 64 2.30 -8.94 8.94
C GLY A 64 2.89 -8.22 7.74
N ALA A 65 2.11 -7.81 6.74
CA ALA A 65 2.62 -7.10 5.57
C ALA A 65 3.08 -5.68 5.95
N VAL A 66 4.24 -5.25 5.44
CA VAL A 66 4.71 -3.86 5.57
C VAL A 66 3.89 -2.92 4.67
N SER A 67 4.07 -1.60 4.84
CA SER A 67 3.49 -0.66 3.88
C SER A 67 4.31 -0.54 2.59
N PRO A 68 3.71 -0.08 1.47
CA PRO A 68 4.44 0.15 0.22
C PRO A 68 5.66 1.08 0.37
N MET A 69 5.61 2.03 1.32
CA MET A 69 6.75 2.88 1.67
C MET A 69 7.93 2.05 2.20
N VAL A 70 7.66 1.16 3.16
CA VAL A 70 8.67 0.33 3.81
C VAL A 70 9.20 -0.70 2.83
N ALA A 71 8.32 -1.39 2.10
CA ALA A 71 8.69 -2.33 1.04
C ALA A 71 9.62 -1.69 0.01
N CYS A 72 9.28 -0.47 -0.46
CA CYS A 72 10.11 0.29 -1.38
C CYS A 72 11.48 0.60 -0.78
N GLY A 73 11.52 1.20 0.41
CA GLY A 73 12.76 1.58 1.09
C GLY A 73 13.71 0.40 1.28
N ARG A 74 13.23 -0.71 1.82
CA ARG A 74 14.01 -1.94 2.01
C ARG A 74 14.52 -2.51 0.68
N SER A 75 13.66 -2.57 -0.33
CA SER A 75 14.05 -3.09 -1.65
C SER A 75 15.14 -2.24 -2.30
N ILE A 76 15.05 -0.92 -2.21
CA ILE A 76 16.08 -0.02 -2.75
C ILE A 76 17.40 -0.18 -1.99
N LYS A 77 17.37 -0.27 -0.66
CA LYS A 77 18.59 -0.48 0.15
C LYS A 77 19.21 -1.86 -0.06
N HIS A 78 18.39 -2.87 -0.38
CA HIS A 78 18.87 -4.19 -0.77
C HIS A 78 19.60 -4.15 -2.12
N LEU A 79 18.99 -3.53 -3.14
CA LEU A 79 19.58 -3.43 -4.48
C LEU A 79 20.77 -2.48 -4.55
N TYR A 80 20.77 -1.44 -3.71
CA TYR A 80 21.80 -0.40 -3.67
C TYR A 80 22.24 -0.16 -2.22
N PRO A 81 23.17 -0.98 -1.69
CA PRO A 81 23.70 -0.81 -0.36
C PRO A 81 24.27 0.61 -0.16
N GLY A 82 23.85 1.29 0.90
CA GLY A 82 24.24 2.67 1.20
C GLY A 82 23.36 3.75 0.56
N ALA A 83 22.30 3.38 -0.17
CA ALA A 83 21.32 4.34 -0.67
C ALA A 83 20.62 5.07 0.49
N VAL A 84 20.53 6.40 0.35
CA VAL A 84 19.69 7.24 1.20
C VAL A 84 18.32 7.34 0.54
N THR A 85 17.29 6.97 1.28
CA THR A 85 15.92 6.81 0.81
C THR A 85 15.01 7.88 1.39
N MET A 86 14.11 8.40 0.55
CA MET A 86 13.16 9.42 0.93
C MET A 86 11.78 9.07 0.38
N PHE A 87 10.78 8.97 1.26
CA PHE A 87 9.39 8.83 0.87
C PHE A 87 8.70 10.18 0.84
N ILE A 88 7.87 10.38 -0.18
CA ILE A 88 7.09 11.61 -0.38
C ILE A 88 5.61 11.20 -0.52
N GLY A 89 4.75 11.73 0.35
CA GLY A 89 3.33 11.35 0.33
C GLY A 89 2.40 12.33 1.06
N PRO A 90 1.08 12.02 1.13
CA PRO A 90 0.10 12.92 1.74
C PRO A 90 -0.06 12.71 3.26
N CYS A 91 0.57 11.68 3.83
CA CYS A 91 0.30 11.21 5.18
C CYS A 91 1.41 11.60 6.17
N ILE A 92 1.04 12.33 7.23
CA ILE A 92 1.97 12.70 8.31
C ILE A 92 2.33 11.47 9.17
N ALA A 93 1.39 10.53 9.34
CA ALA A 93 1.60 9.35 10.17
C ALA A 93 2.75 8.45 9.64
N LYS A 94 3.08 8.54 8.35
CA LYS A 94 4.24 7.86 7.76
C LYS A 94 5.57 8.30 8.38
N LYS A 95 5.67 9.55 8.88
CA LYS A 95 6.85 10.01 9.63
C LYS A 95 7.04 9.25 10.94
N ALA A 96 5.95 8.82 11.57
CA ALA A 96 6.00 8.00 12.78
C ALA A 96 6.26 6.53 12.44
N GLU A 97 5.59 5.98 11.42
CA GLU A 97 5.81 4.60 10.97
C GLU A 97 7.28 4.34 10.61
N ALA A 98 7.91 5.24 9.84
CA ALA A 98 9.32 5.11 9.44
C ALA A 98 10.31 5.11 10.64
N ARG A 99 9.84 5.39 11.85
CA ARG A 99 10.65 5.37 13.09
C ARG A 99 10.29 4.21 14.01
N GLU A 100 9.31 3.39 13.64
CA GLU A 100 9.00 2.18 14.42
C GLU A 100 10.19 1.21 14.33
N ALA A 101 10.53 0.59 15.47
CA ALA A 101 11.79 -0.15 15.60
C ALA A 101 11.92 -1.29 14.58
N ASP A 102 10.81 -1.93 14.24
CA ASP A 102 10.72 -3.06 13.31
C ASP A 102 10.83 -2.66 11.83
N VAL A 103 10.71 -1.37 11.48
CA VAL A 103 10.78 -0.88 10.08
C VAL A 103 11.69 0.34 9.89
N SER A 104 12.39 0.78 10.94
CA SER A 104 13.29 1.94 10.91
C SER A 104 14.48 1.80 9.97
N ASP A 105 14.74 0.60 9.48
CA ASP A 105 15.74 0.29 8.46
C ASP A 105 15.33 0.78 7.06
N SER A 106 14.04 0.98 6.80
CA SER A 106 13.52 1.16 5.44
C SER A 106 13.76 2.55 4.85
N THR A 107 13.49 3.61 5.60
CA THR A 107 13.27 4.96 5.04
C THR A 107 13.95 6.04 5.90
N ASP A 108 14.90 6.77 5.33
CA ASP A 108 15.69 7.76 6.08
C ASP A 108 14.93 9.08 6.27
N PHE A 109 14.16 9.49 5.27
CA PHE A 109 13.38 10.73 5.30
C PHE A 109 11.95 10.53 4.81
N VAL A 110 11.00 11.20 5.47
CA VAL A 110 9.60 11.24 5.04
C VAL A 110 9.17 12.70 4.91
N LEU A 111 8.87 13.10 3.67
CA LEU A 111 8.34 14.41 3.33
C LEU A 111 6.90 14.32 2.89
N THR A 112 6.18 15.41 3.10
CA THR A 112 4.81 15.56 2.63
C THR A 112 4.77 16.25 1.28
N PHE A 113 3.67 16.12 0.54
CA PHE A 113 3.51 16.85 -0.72
C PHE A 113 3.60 18.36 -0.55
N GLN A 114 3.07 18.92 0.54
CA GLN A 114 3.19 20.35 0.86
C GLN A 114 4.67 20.74 1.08
N GLU A 115 5.41 19.98 1.91
CA GLU A 115 6.85 20.23 2.14
C GLU A 115 7.66 20.14 0.83
N MET A 116 7.32 19.21 -0.06
CA MET A 116 7.99 19.10 -1.36
C MET A 116 7.67 20.26 -2.30
N ARG A 117 6.42 20.76 -2.30
CA ARG A 117 6.06 21.95 -3.07
C ARG A 117 6.88 23.15 -2.59
N ASP A 118 6.98 23.35 -1.28
CA ASP A 118 7.75 24.47 -0.70
C ASP A 118 9.25 24.36 -1.06
N ILE A 119 9.81 23.15 -1.13
CA ILE A 119 11.19 22.90 -1.61
C ILE A 119 11.33 23.27 -3.10
N PHE A 120 10.36 22.89 -3.95
CA PHE A 120 10.39 23.23 -5.37
C PHE A 120 10.31 24.75 -5.59
N GLU A 121 9.41 25.42 -4.87
CA GLU A 121 9.27 26.88 -4.90
C GLU A 121 10.58 27.57 -4.48
N CYS A 122 11.18 27.15 -3.37
CA CYS A 122 12.45 27.71 -2.89
C CYS A 122 13.61 27.47 -3.86
N ALA A 123 13.62 26.34 -4.55
CA ALA A 123 14.61 26.02 -5.58
C ALA A 123 14.33 26.70 -6.94
N GLY A 124 13.22 27.44 -7.08
CA GLY A 124 12.81 28.04 -8.36
C GLY A 124 12.49 27.01 -9.44
N ILE A 125 12.01 25.83 -9.05
CA ILE A 125 11.66 24.74 -9.97
C ILE A 125 10.14 24.68 -10.09
N ASP A 126 9.63 24.84 -11.31
CA ASP A 126 8.24 24.57 -11.65
C ASP A 126 8.13 23.20 -12.35
N PRO A 127 7.65 22.14 -11.68
CA PRO A 127 7.50 20.83 -12.29
C PRO A 127 6.58 20.81 -13.51
N ALA A 128 5.56 21.68 -13.58
CA ALA A 128 4.60 21.69 -14.69
C ALA A 128 5.22 22.19 -16.00
N SER A 129 6.31 22.95 -15.93
CA SER A 129 7.05 23.47 -17.08
C SER A 129 8.08 22.49 -17.66
N LEU A 130 8.34 21.37 -16.97
CA LEU A 130 9.38 20.42 -17.33
C LEU A 130 8.83 19.31 -18.26
N PRO A 131 9.68 18.73 -19.14
CA PRO A 131 9.27 17.59 -19.94
C PRO A 131 8.99 16.37 -19.07
N GLU A 132 8.10 15.51 -19.55
CA GLU A 132 7.78 14.24 -18.90
C GLU A 132 9.01 13.30 -18.87
N ASP A 133 9.15 12.59 -17.75
CA ASP A 133 10.15 11.54 -17.51
C ASP A 133 9.36 10.30 -17.09
N GLU A 134 8.68 9.68 -18.06
CA GLU A 134 7.76 8.57 -17.84
C GLU A 134 8.43 7.41 -17.11
N ARG A 135 7.73 6.87 -16.11
CA ARG A 135 8.11 5.68 -15.34
C ARG A 135 6.86 4.84 -15.11
N ASP A 136 6.36 4.23 -16.18
CA ASP A 136 5.21 3.34 -16.10
C ASP A 136 5.65 1.90 -15.79
N HIS A 137 5.69 1.57 -14.49
CA HIS A 137 6.03 0.24 -14.03
C HIS A 137 4.93 -0.43 -13.20
N SER A 138 3.89 0.31 -12.80
CA SER A 138 2.85 -0.15 -11.89
C SER A 138 1.60 -0.60 -12.64
N SER A 139 0.99 -1.69 -12.16
CA SER A 139 -0.30 -2.18 -12.63
C SER A 139 -1.44 -1.31 -12.08
N ARG A 140 -2.64 -1.50 -12.64
CA ARG A 140 -3.84 -0.83 -12.13
C ARG A 140 -4.05 -1.08 -10.63
N ALA A 141 -3.78 -2.29 -10.16
CA ALA A 141 -3.95 -2.69 -8.76
C ALA A 141 -3.09 -1.82 -7.81
N GLY A 142 -1.81 -1.63 -8.13
CA GLY A 142 -0.90 -0.79 -7.37
C GLY A 142 -1.26 0.70 -7.41
N ARG A 143 -1.77 1.21 -8.55
CA ARG A 143 -2.14 2.63 -8.70
C ARG A 143 -3.36 3.01 -7.87
N ILE A 144 -4.39 2.17 -7.82
CA ILE A 144 -5.66 2.51 -7.15
C ILE A 144 -5.60 2.43 -5.62
N TYR A 145 -4.54 1.89 -5.03
CA TYR A 145 -4.32 1.77 -3.57
C TYR A 145 -4.49 3.09 -2.81
N ALA A 146 -4.27 4.23 -3.47
CA ALA A 146 -4.30 5.54 -2.83
C ALA A 146 -5.70 6.00 -2.38
N ARG A 147 -6.79 5.38 -2.86
CA ARG A 147 -8.17 5.70 -2.45
C ARG A 147 -8.79 4.58 -1.62
N SER A 148 -9.78 4.92 -0.79
CA SER A 148 -10.59 3.92 -0.09
C SER A 148 -11.21 2.90 -1.07
N GLY A 149 -11.16 1.62 -0.69
CA GLY A 149 -11.59 0.48 -1.49
C GLY A 149 -10.60 0.05 -2.57
N GLY A 150 -9.51 0.80 -2.75
CA GLY A 150 -8.48 0.46 -3.74
C GLY A 150 -7.76 -0.82 -3.39
N VAL A 151 -7.47 -1.05 -2.09
CA VAL A 151 -6.81 -2.26 -1.61
C VAL A 151 -7.70 -3.49 -1.80
N SER A 152 -8.96 -3.39 -1.38
CA SER A 152 -9.96 -4.45 -1.57
C SER A 152 -10.11 -4.83 -3.04
N GLU A 153 -10.20 -3.85 -3.93
CA GLU A 153 -10.36 -4.08 -5.36
C GLU A 153 -9.12 -4.73 -5.97
N ALA A 154 -7.93 -4.23 -5.63
CA ALA A 154 -6.64 -4.75 -6.07
C ALA A 154 -6.44 -6.21 -5.63
N VAL A 155 -6.69 -6.52 -4.36
CA VAL A 155 -6.53 -7.89 -3.83
C VAL A 155 -7.59 -8.80 -4.42
N LYS A 156 -8.86 -8.35 -4.53
CA LYS A 156 -9.92 -9.15 -5.15
C LYS A 156 -9.59 -9.56 -6.58
N SER A 157 -9.21 -8.62 -7.44
CA SER A 157 -8.87 -8.93 -8.83
C SER A 157 -7.65 -9.85 -8.94
N THR A 158 -6.67 -9.67 -8.05
CA THR A 158 -5.47 -10.52 -8.01
C THR A 158 -5.80 -11.94 -7.53
N VAL A 159 -6.63 -12.10 -6.49
CA VAL A 159 -7.10 -13.41 -6.02
C VAL A 159 -7.85 -14.15 -7.13
N GLU A 160 -8.77 -13.47 -7.83
CA GLU A 160 -9.52 -14.03 -8.96
C GLU A 160 -8.57 -14.48 -10.09
N ARG A 161 -7.46 -13.74 -10.29
CA ARG A 161 -6.46 -14.04 -11.31
C ARG A 161 -5.56 -15.23 -10.98
N ILE A 162 -5.11 -15.35 -9.72
CA ILE A 162 -4.19 -16.42 -9.27
C ILE A 162 -4.92 -17.70 -8.82
N SER A 163 -6.20 -17.61 -8.45
CA SER A 163 -7.01 -18.73 -7.95
C SER A 163 -8.47 -18.63 -8.43
N PRO A 164 -8.72 -18.71 -9.75
CA PRO A 164 -10.03 -18.45 -10.34
C PRO A 164 -11.14 -19.42 -9.90
N ASN A 165 -10.78 -20.63 -9.48
CA ASN A 165 -11.74 -21.69 -9.12
C ASN A 165 -11.91 -21.87 -7.61
N ARG A 166 -11.44 -20.94 -6.78
CA ARG A 166 -11.60 -21.07 -5.32
C ARG A 166 -13.07 -20.96 -4.91
N PRO A 167 -13.53 -21.76 -3.93
CA PRO A 167 -14.95 -21.77 -3.54
C PRO A 167 -15.39 -20.50 -2.83
N ILE A 168 -14.52 -19.88 -2.02
CA ILE A 168 -14.84 -18.72 -1.19
C ILE A 168 -14.29 -17.45 -1.84
N THR A 169 -15.10 -16.64 -2.49
CA THR A 169 -14.64 -15.40 -3.12
C THR A 169 -14.34 -14.28 -2.11
N VAL A 170 -13.59 -13.26 -2.53
CA VAL A 170 -13.33 -12.07 -1.70
C VAL A 170 -14.63 -11.26 -1.56
N ARG A 171 -15.10 -11.15 -0.32
CA ARG A 171 -16.23 -10.33 0.10
C ARG A 171 -15.70 -9.24 1.02
N SER A 172 -15.53 -8.06 0.45
CA SER A 172 -14.88 -6.95 1.12
C SER A 172 -15.86 -6.03 1.87
N SER A 173 -15.47 -5.56 3.06
CA SER A 173 -16.10 -4.43 3.76
C SER A 173 -15.06 -3.33 3.93
N GLN A 174 -15.42 -2.10 3.57
CA GLN A 174 -14.50 -0.97 3.64
C GLN A 174 -15.04 0.14 4.53
N ALA A 175 -14.13 0.76 5.27
CA ALA A 175 -14.42 1.96 6.04
C ALA A 175 -13.28 2.96 5.92
N ASP A 176 -13.63 4.24 5.92
CA ASP A 176 -12.66 5.32 5.96
C ASP A 176 -13.03 6.42 6.96
N GLY A 177 -12.01 7.03 7.53
CA GLY A 177 -12.15 7.82 8.74
C GLY A 177 -12.28 6.93 9.99
N VAL A 178 -11.62 7.36 11.07
CA VAL A 178 -11.60 6.63 12.35
C VAL A 178 -12.99 6.25 12.87
N PRO A 179 -14.03 7.12 12.82
CA PRO A 179 -15.37 6.76 13.29
C PRO A 179 -15.99 5.58 12.52
N ALA A 180 -15.92 5.58 11.19
CA ALA A 180 -16.47 4.50 10.37
C ALA A 180 -15.67 3.21 10.54
N CYS A 181 -14.34 3.32 10.64
CA CYS A 181 -13.46 2.17 10.93
C CYS A 181 -13.85 1.48 12.25
N LYS A 182 -14.12 2.26 13.31
CA LYS A 182 -14.61 1.72 14.59
C LYS A 182 -15.97 1.05 14.45
N ALA A 183 -16.90 1.68 13.74
CA ALA A 183 -18.23 1.11 13.50
C ALA A 183 -18.14 -0.24 12.79
N MET A 184 -17.35 -0.33 11.72
CA MET A 184 -17.13 -1.57 10.96
C MET A 184 -16.56 -2.70 11.83
N ILE A 185 -15.57 -2.41 12.68
CA ILE A 185 -15.01 -3.40 13.61
C ILE A 185 -16.03 -3.80 14.69
N ASN A 186 -16.79 -2.86 15.24
CA ASN A 186 -17.82 -3.18 16.22
C ASN A 186 -18.93 -4.07 15.61
N ASP A 187 -19.30 -3.84 14.35
CA ASP A 187 -20.26 -4.67 13.63
C ASP A 187 -19.70 -6.07 13.35
N LEU A 188 -18.41 -6.19 13.05
CA LEU A 188 -17.72 -7.49 12.95
C LEU A 188 -17.77 -8.24 14.29
N LEU A 189 -17.37 -7.61 15.39
CA LEU A 189 -17.39 -8.20 16.74
C LEU A 189 -18.80 -8.58 17.21
N ALA A 190 -19.82 -7.84 16.76
CA ALA A 190 -21.22 -8.14 17.03
C ALA A 190 -21.83 -9.20 16.10
N GLY A 191 -21.05 -9.77 15.17
CA GLY A 191 -21.53 -10.77 14.19
C GLY A 191 -22.48 -10.21 13.13
N LYS A 192 -22.50 -8.88 12.92
CA LYS A 192 -23.34 -8.18 11.94
C LYS A 192 -22.64 -7.94 10.60
N ASN A 193 -21.32 -8.10 10.56
CA ASN A 193 -20.52 -8.02 9.35
C ASN A 193 -20.08 -9.44 8.93
N HIS A 194 -20.40 -9.82 7.68
CA HIS A 194 -20.10 -11.14 7.11
C HIS A 194 -19.06 -11.08 5.97
N ALA A 195 -18.33 -9.96 5.88
CA ALA A 195 -17.18 -9.84 4.99
C ALA A 195 -16.02 -10.71 5.48
N ASN A 196 -15.25 -11.26 4.53
CA ASN A 196 -14.03 -12.01 4.82
C ASN A 196 -12.76 -11.18 4.55
N PHE A 197 -12.90 -9.95 4.08
CA PHE A 197 -11.80 -9.03 3.83
C PHE A 197 -12.17 -7.63 4.29
N LEU A 198 -11.52 -7.09 5.33
CA LEU A 198 -11.89 -5.82 5.94
C LEU A 198 -10.80 -4.77 5.76
N GLU A 199 -11.15 -3.70 5.03
CA GLU A 199 -10.26 -2.58 4.72
C GLU A 199 -10.61 -1.35 5.56
N GLY A 200 -9.67 -0.90 6.37
CA GLY A 200 -9.78 0.35 7.13
C GLY A 200 -8.75 1.39 6.71
N MET A 201 -9.20 2.63 6.48
CA MET A 201 -8.32 3.78 6.25
C MET A 201 -8.60 4.91 7.25
N GLY A 202 -7.57 5.44 7.90
CA GLY A 202 -7.74 6.47 8.93
C GLY A 202 -8.26 7.82 8.44
N CYS A 203 -8.04 8.15 7.16
CA CYS A 203 -8.49 9.39 6.54
C CYS A 203 -9.72 9.14 5.65
N VAL A 204 -10.67 10.07 5.63
CA VAL A 204 -11.85 10.00 4.78
C VAL A 204 -11.44 10.07 3.30
N GLY A 205 -11.87 9.09 2.50
CA GLY A 205 -11.42 8.93 1.11
C GLY A 205 -10.06 8.25 0.92
N GLY A 206 -9.38 7.86 2.01
CA GLY A 206 -8.10 7.16 1.96
C GLY A 206 -6.90 8.09 1.87
N CYS A 207 -5.81 7.65 1.23
CA CYS A 207 -4.59 8.45 1.13
C CYS A 207 -4.78 9.75 0.32
N VAL A 208 -5.67 9.75 -0.68
CA VAL A 208 -6.06 10.99 -1.41
C VAL A 208 -6.74 12.02 -0.51
N GLY A 209 -7.33 11.59 0.62
CA GLY A 209 -7.86 12.46 1.67
C GLY A 209 -6.89 12.72 2.82
N GLY A 210 -5.61 12.39 2.64
CA GLY A 210 -4.58 12.59 3.65
C GLY A 210 -4.42 14.07 4.06
N PRO A 211 -3.99 14.35 5.30
CA PRO A 211 -3.99 15.71 5.87
C PRO A 211 -3.05 16.69 5.14
N ARG A 212 -2.13 16.19 4.31
CA ARG A 212 -1.19 16.98 3.51
C ARG A 212 -1.36 16.75 2.01
N ALA A 213 -2.53 16.27 1.58
CA ALA A 213 -2.95 16.35 0.19
C ALA A 213 -3.02 17.83 -0.24
N MET A 214 -2.75 18.08 -1.52
CA MET A 214 -2.72 19.45 -2.09
C MET A 214 -3.99 19.79 -2.89
N ILE A 215 -4.85 18.80 -3.13
CA ILE A 215 -6.08 18.91 -3.89
C ILE A 215 -7.25 18.29 -3.11
N PRO A 216 -8.50 18.64 -3.44
CA PRO A 216 -9.67 18.00 -2.85
C PRO A 216 -9.67 16.47 -3.07
N ARG A 217 -10.10 15.72 -2.06
CA ARG A 217 -10.08 14.24 -2.10
C ARG A 217 -10.85 13.64 -3.28
N GLU A 218 -11.95 14.27 -3.70
CA GLU A 218 -12.78 13.75 -4.81
C GLU A 218 -12.05 13.91 -6.15
N GLU A 219 -11.34 15.03 -6.32
CA GLU A 219 -10.46 15.25 -7.47
C GLU A 219 -9.28 14.26 -7.44
N GLY A 220 -8.66 14.08 -6.27
CA GLY A 220 -7.60 13.09 -6.09
C GLY A 220 -8.06 11.67 -6.41
N ARG A 221 -9.29 11.30 -6.02
CA ARG A 221 -9.90 10.01 -6.37
C ARG A 221 -10.09 9.86 -7.87
N GLY A 222 -10.60 10.89 -8.54
CA GLY A 222 -10.76 10.90 -9.99
C GLY A 222 -9.42 10.76 -10.73
N ASN A 223 -8.39 11.46 -10.26
CA ASN A 223 -7.03 11.37 -10.83
C ASN A 223 -6.42 9.98 -10.65
N VAL A 224 -6.53 9.40 -9.45
CA VAL A 224 -6.04 8.04 -9.18
C VAL A 224 -6.77 6.99 -10.03
N ASN A 225 -8.09 7.11 -10.20
CA ASN A 225 -8.84 6.16 -11.02
C ASN A 225 -8.44 6.23 -12.50
N ARG A 226 -8.36 7.44 -13.06
CA ARG A 226 -7.91 7.66 -14.45
C ARG A 226 -6.49 7.15 -14.65
N TYR A 227 -5.59 7.46 -13.73
CA TYR A 227 -4.23 6.94 -13.78
C TYR A 227 -4.20 5.41 -13.68
N GLY A 228 -5.07 4.79 -12.88
CA GLY A 228 -5.25 3.34 -12.86
C GLY A 228 -5.75 2.75 -14.19
N GLU A 229 -6.66 3.44 -14.88
CA GLU A 229 -7.21 3.03 -16.19
C GLU A 229 -6.18 3.12 -17.32
N GLU A 230 -5.17 3.97 -17.18
CA GLU A 230 -4.04 4.09 -18.12
C GLU A 230 -3.02 2.95 -17.99
N ALA A 231 -3.10 2.12 -16.94
CA ALA A 231 -2.13 1.05 -16.72
C ALA A 231 -2.26 -0.06 -17.76
N VAL A 232 -1.11 -0.50 -18.31
CA VAL A 232 -1.04 -1.60 -19.30
C VAL A 232 -1.50 -2.93 -18.69
N TYR A 233 -1.13 -3.18 -17.43
CA TYR A 233 -1.40 -4.44 -16.75
C TYR A 233 -2.49 -4.26 -15.68
N PRO A 234 -3.50 -5.16 -15.63
CA PRO A 234 -4.59 -5.03 -14.67
C PRO A 234 -4.23 -5.51 -13.26
N THR A 235 -3.34 -6.51 -13.14
CA THR A 235 -2.97 -7.15 -11.87
C THR A 235 -1.44 -7.28 -11.75
N PRO A 236 -0.89 -7.37 -10.53
CA PRO A 236 0.55 -7.47 -10.31
C PRO A 236 1.17 -8.76 -10.89
N ILE A 237 0.43 -9.87 -10.93
CA ILE A 237 0.93 -11.14 -11.48
C ILE A 237 1.08 -11.10 -13.01
N ASP A 238 0.32 -10.24 -13.69
CA ASP A 238 0.43 -10.02 -15.13
C ASP A 238 1.53 -8.99 -15.48
N ASN A 239 2.09 -8.29 -14.49
CA ASN A 239 3.04 -7.20 -14.68
C ASN A 239 4.51 -7.72 -14.68
N PRO A 240 5.23 -7.72 -15.81
CA PRO A 240 6.59 -8.25 -15.89
C PRO A 240 7.58 -7.47 -15.01
N TYR A 241 7.35 -6.17 -14.76
CA TYR A 241 8.21 -5.38 -13.88
C TYR A 241 8.16 -5.86 -12.43
N VAL A 242 6.99 -6.33 -11.98
CA VAL A 242 6.83 -6.90 -10.64
C VAL A 242 7.62 -8.20 -10.54
N ILE A 243 7.48 -9.09 -11.53
CA ILE A 243 8.19 -10.38 -11.55
C ILE A 243 9.71 -10.19 -11.63
N GLU A 244 10.19 -9.30 -12.50
CA GLU A 244 11.61 -8.99 -12.62
C GLU A 244 12.17 -8.40 -11.31
N LEU A 245 11.44 -7.49 -10.68
CA LEU A 245 11.86 -6.91 -9.41
C LEU A 245 11.93 -7.97 -8.30
N LEU A 246 10.95 -8.87 -8.21
CA LEU A 246 10.97 -9.99 -7.27
C LEU A 246 12.19 -10.89 -7.49
N HIS A 247 12.49 -11.25 -8.74
CA HIS A 247 13.68 -12.04 -9.10
C HIS A 247 14.97 -11.34 -8.67
N ARG A 248 15.07 -10.02 -8.90
CA ARG A 248 16.24 -9.22 -8.48
C ARG A 248 16.40 -9.11 -6.96
N LEU A 249 15.31 -9.27 -6.21
CA LEU A 249 15.30 -9.29 -4.75
C LEU A 249 15.50 -10.71 -4.19
N GLY A 250 15.74 -11.71 -5.05
CA GLY A 250 16.02 -13.08 -4.66
C GLY A 250 14.77 -13.96 -4.49
N PHE A 251 13.62 -13.54 -5.00
CA PHE A 251 12.40 -14.35 -5.03
C PHE A 251 12.28 -15.02 -6.40
N ASP A 252 12.51 -16.33 -6.49
CA ASP A 252 12.41 -17.08 -7.74
C ASP A 252 10.94 -17.34 -8.13
N THR A 253 10.07 -17.47 -7.14
CA THR A 253 8.62 -17.65 -7.33
C THR A 253 7.82 -16.69 -6.45
N VAL A 254 6.58 -16.43 -6.84
CA VAL A 254 5.71 -15.49 -6.11
C VAL A 254 5.25 -16.05 -4.76
N GLU A 255 5.17 -17.37 -4.63
CA GLU A 255 4.79 -18.06 -3.40
C GLU A 255 5.79 -17.81 -2.27
N GLN A 256 7.06 -17.53 -2.60
CA GLN A 256 8.08 -17.15 -1.61
C GLN A 256 7.75 -15.83 -0.90
N LEU A 257 6.79 -15.03 -1.38
CA LEU A 257 6.25 -13.89 -0.61
C LEU A 257 5.55 -14.31 0.69
N LEU A 258 5.16 -15.58 0.82
CA LEU A 258 4.62 -16.16 2.05
C LEU A 258 5.72 -16.61 3.03
N GLU A 259 6.93 -16.89 2.53
CA GLU A 259 8.02 -17.50 3.29
C GLU A 259 9.04 -16.43 3.70
N ASN A 260 9.05 -16.04 4.98
CA ASN A 260 10.04 -15.16 5.63
C ASN A 260 10.63 -14.05 4.73
N SER A 261 9.76 -13.25 4.13
CA SER A 261 10.18 -12.06 3.38
C SER A 261 10.49 -10.92 4.34
N ASP A 262 11.72 -10.87 4.86
CA ASP A 262 12.18 -9.77 5.75
C ASP A 262 11.97 -8.38 5.09
N ILE A 263 11.95 -8.32 3.76
CA ILE A 263 11.69 -7.11 2.99
C ILE A 263 10.22 -6.68 3.07
N PHE A 264 9.27 -7.62 2.97
CA PHE A 264 7.84 -7.32 2.84
C PHE A 264 7.01 -7.64 4.09
N THR A 265 7.64 -8.15 5.14
CA THR A 265 7.00 -8.51 6.41
C THR A 265 7.53 -7.67 7.57
N ARG A 266 6.65 -7.46 8.55
CA ARG A 266 6.94 -6.81 9.83
C ARG A 266 6.42 -7.62 10.99
N ILE A 267 6.96 -7.33 12.17
CA ILE A 267 6.57 -7.92 13.45
C ILE A 267 5.87 -6.85 14.27
N PHE A 268 4.63 -7.11 14.68
CA PHE A 268 3.79 -6.17 15.42
C PHE A 268 4.09 -6.13 16.93
#